data_AF-A0AAW0XAB0-F1
#
_entry.id   AF-A0AAW0XAB0-F1
#
_cell.length_a   1.000
_cell.length_b   1.000
_cell.length_c   1.000
_cell.angle_alpha   90.00
_cell.angle_beta   90.00
_cell.angle_gamma   90.00
#
_symmetry.space_group_name_H-M   'P 1'
#
loop_
_entity.id
_entity.type
_entity.pdbx_description
1 polymer ?
#
loop_
_entity_poly.entity_id
_entity_poly.type
_entity_poly.pdbx_seq_one_letter_code
_entity_poly.pdbx_strand_id
1 'polypeptide(L)'
;MSKKLQDNPFAALFCSVNDAEEFSKRQQQQDDHFNSDTIKDLHRRSSNGRGLSTTDFLEDLLLVTTRPGPYSSPRVLLNDSENLTTDTIQLLLFDRLLLENPNSHVVGLGREGREEAGRVEVVVYLSEVYDRCWAARDTPLSHVAKQVQAAVITNLATALEQPELYRGQYPDRQLCQILLKELGQKSAVEELAYELIKHLDEQGTTPPPLFDQLIDDVTKQLDQSSLMAVDYHLVDIIEFYASSPYLANILVRTPESKQNELHVLINVQR
;
A
#
# COMPACT_ATOMS: atom_id res chain seq x y z
N MET A 1 17.96 -36.63 -24.79
CA MET A 1 17.10 -35.45 -25.03
C MET A 1 17.86 -34.19 -24.62
N SER A 2 18.68 -33.60 -25.49
CA SER A 2 19.50 -32.41 -25.13
C SER A 2 19.77 -31.52 -26.34
N LYS A 3 18.71 -30.86 -26.85
CA LYS A 3 18.84 -29.88 -27.96
C LYS A 3 17.92 -28.66 -27.85
N LYS A 4 17.40 -28.33 -26.65
CA LYS A 4 16.54 -27.14 -26.47
C LYS A 4 16.92 -26.25 -25.28
N LEU A 5 18.16 -26.38 -24.77
CA LEU A 5 18.69 -25.48 -23.73
C LEU A 5 19.39 -24.24 -24.32
N GLN A 6 19.77 -24.25 -25.60
CA GLN A 6 20.50 -23.13 -26.22
C GLN A 6 19.61 -21.95 -26.65
N ASP A 7 18.29 -22.14 -26.70
CA ASP A 7 17.32 -21.09 -27.06
C ASP A 7 16.63 -20.46 -25.84
N ASN A 8 17.04 -20.85 -24.61
CA ASN A 8 16.48 -20.27 -23.40
C ASN A 8 17.39 -19.13 -22.90
N PRO A 9 16.93 -17.86 -22.89
CA PRO A 9 17.72 -16.72 -22.41
C PRO A 9 18.09 -16.84 -20.92
N PHE A 10 17.45 -17.74 -20.17
CA PHE A 10 17.74 -18.03 -18.77
C PHE A 10 18.70 -19.21 -18.57
N ALA A 11 19.13 -19.91 -19.64
CA ALA A 11 20.08 -21.03 -19.52
C ALA A 11 21.46 -20.59 -19.00
N ALA A 12 21.77 -19.30 -19.05
CA ALA A 12 22.97 -18.73 -18.45
C ALA A 12 22.88 -18.56 -16.92
N LEU A 13 21.67 -18.54 -16.34
CA LEU A 13 21.47 -18.35 -14.90
C LEU A 13 21.74 -19.62 -14.09
N PHE A 14 21.73 -20.79 -14.73
CA PHE A 14 21.90 -22.08 -14.06
C PHE A 14 22.93 -22.91 -14.80
N CYS A 15 23.98 -23.33 -14.09
CA CYS A 15 25.06 -24.11 -14.71
C CYS A 15 24.62 -25.55 -15.03
N SER A 16 23.48 -26.00 -14.51
CA SER A 16 22.88 -27.30 -14.82
C SER A 16 21.37 -27.32 -14.55
N VAL A 17 20.68 -28.35 -15.03
CA VAL A 17 19.25 -28.59 -14.70
C VAL A 17 19.06 -28.81 -13.19
N ASN A 18 20.03 -29.43 -12.53
CA ASN A 18 19.98 -29.68 -11.09
C ASN A 18 20.06 -28.37 -10.29
N ASP A 19 20.84 -27.41 -10.79
CA ASP A 19 21.01 -26.06 -10.22
C ASP A 19 19.71 -25.24 -10.34
N ALA A 20 19.00 -25.37 -11.46
CA ALA A 20 17.66 -24.80 -11.65
C ALA A 20 16.60 -25.44 -10.72
N GLU A 21 16.67 -26.75 -10.52
CA GLU A 21 15.78 -27.46 -9.59
C GLU A 21 16.04 -27.09 -8.13
N GLU A 22 17.30 -26.93 -7.73
CA GLU A 22 17.66 -26.47 -6.38
C GLU A 22 17.22 -25.04 -6.12
N PHE A 23 17.36 -24.15 -7.10
CA PHE A 23 16.85 -22.78 -7.00
C PHE A 23 15.33 -22.74 -6.80
N SER A 24 14.59 -23.56 -7.55
CA SER A 24 13.13 -23.69 -7.39
C SER A 24 12.74 -24.21 -6.00
N LYS A 25 13.47 -25.19 -5.46
CA LYS A 25 13.26 -25.70 -4.10
C LYS A 25 13.57 -24.66 -3.02
N ARG A 26 14.56 -23.78 -3.23
CA ARG A 26 14.89 -22.70 -2.29
C ARG A 26 13.82 -21.60 -2.28
N GLN A 27 13.26 -21.25 -3.43
CA GLN A 27 12.12 -20.32 -3.50
C GLN A 27 10.90 -20.87 -2.74
N GLN A 28 10.57 -22.16 -2.93
CA GLN A 28 9.44 -22.78 -2.21
C GLN A 28 9.64 -22.88 -0.69
N GLN A 29 10.89 -22.83 -0.20
CA GLN A 29 11.19 -22.83 1.24
C GLN A 29 11.29 -21.43 1.85
N GLN A 30 11.44 -20.38 1.04
CA GLN A 30 11.48 -18.99 1.52
C GLN A 30 10.09 -18.33 1.62
N ASP A 31 9.07 -18.90 0.96
CA ASP A 31 7.68 -18.40 1.02
C ASP A 31 6.92 -18.80 2.31
N ASP A 32 7.51 -19.58 3.21
CA ASP A 32 6.83 -20.11 4.41
C ASP A 32 6.94 -19.20 5.67
N HIS A 33 7.42 -17.95 5.55
CA HIS A 33 7.56 -17.04 6.71
C HIS A 33 6.97 -15.63 6.58
N PHE A 34 6.10 -15.39 5.61
CA PHE A 34 5.19 -14.24 5.65
C PHE A 34 3.77 -14.71 5.92
N ASN A 35 3.11 -14.10 6.90
CA ASN A 35 1.73 -14.38 7.30
C ASN A 35 0.79 -14.27 6.08
N SER A 36 0.55 -15.41 5.44
CA SER A 36 -0.19 -15.60 4.18
C SER A 36 -1.39 -16.51 4.42
N ASP A 37 -2.09 -16.29 5.53
CA ASP A 37 -3.32 -17.05 5.81
C ASP A 37 -4.49 -16.53 4.96
N THR A 38 -4.48 -15.25 4.56
CA THR A 38 -5.52 -14.66 3.70
C THR A 38 -5.44 -15.13 2.23
N ILE A 39 -4.24 -15.39 1.70
CA ILE A 39 -4.03 -15.75 0.28
C ILE A 39 -4.24 -17.25 0.04
N LYS A 40 -3.92 -18.11 1.02
CA LYS A 40 -4.19 -19.56 0.93
C LYS A 40 -5.68 -19.83 0.72
N ASP A 41 -6.57 -18.97 1.20
CA ASP A 41 -8.01 -19.09 1.00
C ASP A 41 -8.52 -18.58 -0.35
N LEU A 42 -7.90 -17.53 -0.93
CA LEU A 42 -8.19 -17.08 -2.30
C LEU A 42 -7.87 -18.18 -3.33
N HIS A 43 -6.74 -18.89 -3.16
CA HIS A 43 -6.40 -20.02 -4.02
C HIS A 43 -7.16 -21.31 -3.67
N ARG A 44 -7.46 -21.60 -2.38
CA ARG A 44 -8.23 -22.81 -2.02
C ARG A 44 -9.68 -22.76 -2.45
N ARG A 45 -10.34 -21.60 -2.44
CA ARG A 45 -11.74 -21.47 -2.88
C ARG A 45 -11.93 -21.63 -4.40
N SER A 46 -10.87 -21.45 -5.18
CA SER A 46 -10.86 -21.62 -6.65
C SER A 46 -11.01 -23.10 -7.08
N SER A 47 -10.85 -24.06 -6.17
CA SER A 47 -10.93 -25.50 -6.48
C SER A 47 -12.35 -26.08 -6.58
N ASN A 48 -13.40 -25.27 -6.35
CA ASN A 48 -14.80 -25.70 -6.46
C ASN A 48 -15.56 -25.03 -7.62
N GLY A 49 -15.06 -25.17 -8.85
CA GLY A 49 -15.87 -25.23 -10.09
C GLY A 49 -16.85 -24.09 -10.44
N ARG A 50 -16.95 -23.01 -9.66
CA ARG A 50 -17.67 -21.77 -10.00
C ARG A 50 -16.59 -20.72 -10.27
N GLY A 51 -16.60 -20.14 -11.47
CA GLY A 51 -15.70 -19.03 -11.77
C GLY A 51 -15.83 -17.93 -10.72
N LEU A 52 -14.71 -17.31 -10.33
CA LEU A 52 -14.74 -16.13 -9.47
C LEU A 52 -15.63 -15.08 -10.14
N SER A 53 -16.75 -14.75 -9.50
CA SER A 53 -17.55 -13.61 -9.97
C SER A 53 -16.79 -12.33 -9.66
N THR A 54 -16.90 -11.33 -10.53
CA THR A 54 -16.27 -10.01 -10.30
C THR A 54 -16.72 -9.40 -8.98
N THR A 55 -17.99 -9.58 -8.61
CA THR A 55 -18.52 -9.10 -7.33
C THR A 55 -17.84 -9.79 -6.16
N ASP A 56 -17.74 -11.12 -6.14
CA ASP A 56 -17.08 -11.81 -5.01
C ASP A 56 -15.61 -11.41 -4.88
N PHE A 57 -14.93 -11.23 -6.02
CA PHE A 57 -13.56 -10.71 -6.06
C PHE A 57 -13.45 -9.28 -5.49
N LEU A 58 -14.36 -8.38 -5.86
CA LEU A 58 -14.43 -7.04 -5.30
C LEU A 58 -14.74 -7.06 -3.80
N GLU A 59 -15.67 -7.92 -3.35
CA GLU A 59 -16.00 -8.05 -1.93
C GLU A 59 -14.79 -8.55 -1.11
N ASP A 60 -13.97 -9.43 -1.67
CA ASP A 60 -12.76 -9.94 -1.01
C ASP A 60 -11.62 -8.90 -1.01
N LEU A 61 -11.48 -8.08 -2.06
CA LEU A 61 -10.50 -6.98 -2.09
C LEU A 61 -10.88 -5.85 -1.13
N LEU A 62 -12.15 -5.46 -1.11
CA LEU A 62 -12.64 -4.33 -0.32
C LEU A 62 -13.01 -4.74 1.11
N LEU A 63 -13.25 -6.02 1.38
CA LEU A 63 -13.92 -6.48 2.62
C LEU A 63 -15.24 -5.74 2.86
N VAL A 64 -15.99 -5.50 1.77
CA VAL A 64 -17.28 -4.81 1.74
C VAL A 64 -18.27 -5.67 0.98
N THR A 65 -19.55 -5.64 1.36
CA THR A 65 -20.65 -6.23 0.60
C THR A 65 -21.88 -5.34 0.67
N THR A 66 -22.71 -5.39 -0.36
CA THR A 66 -24.03 -4.74 -0.40
C THR A 66 -25.17 -5.75 -0.40
N ARG A 67 -24.85 -7.04 -0.27
CA ARG A 67 -25.81 -8.13 -0.28
C ARG A 67 -26.05 -8.60 1.16
N PRO A 68 -27.30 -8.86 1.59
CA PRO A 68 -27.54 -9.56 2.84
C PRO A 68 -27.25 -11.06 2.65
N GLY A 69 -26.59 -11.70 3.62
CA GLY A 69 -26.35 -13.14 3.55
C GLY A 69 -25.43 -13.69 4.63
N PRO A 70 -25.34 -15.02 4.76
CA PRO A 70 -24.35 -15.66 5.60
C PRO A 70 -22.97 -15.56 4.92
N TYR A 71 -22.07 -14.76 5.50
CA TYR A 71 -20.69 -14.66 5.06
C TYR A 71 -19.78 -15.53 5.91
N SER A 72 -18.86 -16.23 5.23
CA SER A 72 -17.83 -17.02 5.89
C SER A 72 -16.69 -16.12 6.41
N SER A 73 -16.21 -15.19 5.59
CA SER A 73 -15.21 -14.19 5.97
C SER A 73 -15.87 -12.87 6.39
N PRO A 74 -15.32 -12.17 7.41
CA PRO A 74 -15.77 -10.86 7.81
C PRO A 74 -15.72 -9.83 6.67
N ARG A 75 -16.77 -9.02 6.57
CA ARG A 75 -16.86 -7.89 5.63
C ARG A 75 -17.86 -6.86 6.14
N VAL A 76 -17.75 -5.60 5.74
CA VAL A 76 -18.68 -4.54 6.10
C VAL A 76 -19.88 -4.55 5.16
N LEU A 77 -21.08 -4.59 5.73
CA LEU A 77 -22.33 -4.54 5.00
C LEU A 77 -22.81 -3.09 4.82
N LEU A 78 -22.90 -2.64 3.56
CA LEU A 78 -23.47 -1.36 3.16
C LEU A 78 -24.91 -1.57 2.66
N ASN A 79 -25.87 -1.53 3.58
CA ASN A 79 -27.28 -1.91 3.34
C ASN A 79 -28.05 -0.97 2.41
N ASP A 80 -27.62 0.29 2.29
CA ASP A 80 -28.34 1.35 1.57
C ASP A 80 -27.59 1.83 0.31
N SER A 81 -26.57 1.09 -0.12
CA SER A 81 -25.73 1.45 -1.27
C SER A 81 -26.04 0.60 -2.49
N GLU A 82 -25.61 1.08 -3.67
CA GLU A 82 -25.77 0.36 -4.94
C GLU A 82 -25.07 -1.01 -4.95
N ASN A 83 -25.44 -1.88 -5.88
CA ASN A 83 -24.77 -3.18 -6.01
C ASN A 83 -23.27 -3.00 -6.29
N LEU A 84 -22.42 -3.82 -5.65
CA LEU A 84 -20.98 -3.79 -5.87
C LEU A 84 -20.62 -4.32 -7.27
N THR A 85 -20.19 -3.41 -8.12
CA THR A 85 -19.73 -3.63 -9.49
C THR A 85 -18.49 -2.79 -9.76
N THR A 86 -17.86 -2.96 -10.92
CA THR A 86 -16.70 -2.15 -11.33
C THR A 86 -17.01 -0.66 -11.41
N ASP A 87 -18.25 -0.31 -11.73
CA ASP A 87 -18.66 1.07 -11.96
C ASP A 87 -18.97 1.80 -10.64
N THR A 88 -19.25 1.03 -9.57
CA THR A 88 -19.64 1.56 -8.26
C THR A 88 -18.50 1.53 -7.23
N ILE A 89 -17.29 1.09 -7.61
CA ILE A 89 -16.11 0.98 -6.71
C ILE A 89 -15.85 2.29 -5.98
N GLN A 90 -15.77 3.40 -6.72
CA GLN A 90 -15.42 4.71 -6.14
C GLN A 90 -16.45 5.14 -5.08
N LEU A 91 -17.73 5.00 -5.40
CA LEU A 91 -18.84 5.38 -4.51
C LEU A 91 -18.86 4.50 -3.26
N LEU A 92 -18.76 3.18 -3.41
CA LEU A 92 -18.84 2.25 -2.29
C LEU A 92 -17.61 2.30 -1.39
N LEU A 93 -16.44 2.55 -1.97
CA LEU A 93 -15.22 2.80 -1.19
C LEU A 93 -15.40 4.06 -0.35
N PHE A 94 -15.91 5.15 -0.93
CA PHE A 94 -16.18 6.38 -0.21
C PHE A 94 -17.22 6.20 0.91
N ASP A 95 -18.35 5.54 0.62
CA ASP A 95 -19.37 5.19 1.63
C ASP A 95 -18.76 4.42 2.81
N ARG A 96 -17.89 3.44 2.51
CA ARG A 96 -17.19 2.66 3.53
C ARG A 96 -16.26 3.51 4.40
N LEU A 97 -15.58 4.50 3.82
CA LEU A 97 -14.66 5.37 4.55
C LEU A 97 -15.39 6.39 5.44
N LEU A 98 -16.63 6.75 5.10
CA LEU A 98 -17.46 7.68 5.87
C LEU A 98 -18.18 7.04 7.07
N LEU A 99 -18.12 5.73 7.24
CA LEU A 99 -18.70 5.06 8.40
C LEU A 99 -17.98 5.48 9.68
N GLU A 100 -18.69 6.11 10.62
CA GLU A 100 -18.15 6.47 11.93
C GLU A 100 -17.72 5.24 12.75
N ASN A 101 -18.43 4.12 12.58
CA ASN A 101 -18.12 2.85 13.25
C ASN A 101 -18.26 1.67 12.27
N PRO A 102 -17.23 1.36 11.47
CA PRO A 102 -17.27 0.23 10.55
C PRO A 102 -17.49 -1.12 11.27
N ASN A 103 -16.95 -1.27 12.49
CA ASN A 103 -17.07 -2.50 13.29
C ASN A 103 -18.52 -2.89 13.59
N SER A 104 -19.44 -1.92 13.73
CA SER A 104 -20.87 -2.23 13.93
C SER A 104 -21.57 -2.74 12.67
N HIS A 105 -20.93 -2.58 11.51
CA HIS A 105 -21.44 -3.01 10.21
C HIS A 105 -20.78 -4.30 9.72
N VAL A 106 -19.82 -4.85 10.46
CA VAL A 106 -19.13 -6.09 10.08
C VAL A 106 -20.07 -7.29 10.23
N VAL A 107 -20.33 -7.95 9.11
CA VAL A 107 -21.05 -9.22 8.99
C VAL A 107 -20.09 -10.36 8.72
N GLY A 108 -20.56 -11.60 8.93
CA GLY A 108 -19.80 -12.82 8.73
C GLY A 108 -19.46 -13.56 10.02
N LEU A 109 -19.28 -14.87 9.91
CA LEU A 109 -19.11 -15.77 11.05
C LEU A 109 -17.64 -15.94 11.48
N GLY A 110 -16.69 -15.67 10.58
CA GLY A 110 -15.26 -15.75 10.86
C GLY A 110 -14.80 -14.75 11.92
N ARG A 111 -13.81 -15.12 12.73
CA ARG A 111 -13.13 -14.20 13.64
C ARG A 111 -11.87 -13.60 13.02
N GLU A 112 -11.19 -14.37 12.18
CA GLU A 112 -10.04 -13.92 11.40
C GLU A 112 -10.47 -12.88 10.37
N GLY A 113 -9.68 -11.81 10.21
CA GLY A 113 -10.00 -10.69 9.32
C GLY A 113 -11.08 -9.74 9.82
N ARG A 114 -11.64 -9.93 11.02
CA ARG A 114 -12.68 -9.04 11.57
C ARG A 114 -12.17 -7.64 11.88
N GLU A 115 -10.95 -7.54 12.41
CA GLU A 115 -10.29 -6.26 12.67
C GLU A 115 -10.02 -5.50 11.38
N GLU A 116 -9.50 -6.19 10.36
CA GLU A 116 -9.21 -5.64 9.03
C GLU A 116 -10.49 -5.15 8.33
N ALA A 117 -11.55 -5.98 8.32
CA ALA A 117 -12.85 -5.58 7.77
C ALA A 117 -13.43 -4.35 8.51
N GLY A 118 -13.27 -4.31 9.84
CA GLY A 118 -13.76 -3.25 10.70
C GLY A 118 -12.80 -2.08 10.91
N ARG A 119 -11.70 -1.99 10.13
CA ARG A 119 -10.67 -0.96 10.29
C ARG A 119 -11.29 0.45 10.23
N VAL A 120 -10.98 1.26 11.25
CA VAL A 120 -11.51 2.62 11.42
C VAL A 120 -10.61 3.63 10.72
N GLU A 121 -9.29 3.43 10.84
CA GLU A 121 -8.25 4.29 10.29
C GLU A 121 -8.28 4.27 8.76
N VAL A 122 -8.72 5.37 8.16
CA VAL A 122 -9.02 5.43 6.71
C VAL A 122 -7.81 5.13 5.83
N VAL A 123 -6.63 5.66 6.17
CA VAL A 123 -5.43 5.44 5.36
C VAL A 123 -4.89 4.02 5.57
N VAL A 124 -4.98 3.48 6.78
CA VAL A 124 -4.58 2.09 7.05
C VAL A 124 -5.45 1.14 6.25
N TYR A 125 -6.78 1.32 6.28
CA TYR A 125 -7.70 0.52 5.50
C TYR A 125 -7.42 0.63 3.99
N LEU A 126 -7.21 1.85 3.46
CA LEU A 126 -6.86 2.05 2.06
C LEU A 126 -5.55 1.36 1.67
N SER A 127 -4.54 1.41 2.53
CA SER A 127 -3.27 0.70 2.34
C SER A 127 -3.45 -0.82 2.35
N GLU A 128 -4.27 -1.36 3.26
CA GLU A 128 -4.63 -2.78 3.30
C GLU A 128 -5.40 -3.21 2.04
N VAL A 129 -6.33 -2.39 1.52
CA VAL A 129 -7.01 -2.64 0.24
C VAL A 129 -6.00 -2.69 -0.90
N TYR A 130 -5.10 -1.71 -0.98
CA TYR A 130 -4.08 -1.67 -2.02
C TYR A 130 -3.17 -2.90 -1.99
N ASP A 131 -2.77 -3.34 -0.80
CA ASP A 131 -1.96 -4.54 -0.60
C ASP A 131 -2.66 -5.80 -1.12
N ARG A 132 -3.97 -5.96 -0.82
CA ARG A 132 -4.77 -7.06 -1.37
C ARG A 132 -4.87 -6.99 -2.90
N CYS A 133 -5.01 -5.80 -3.48
CA CYS A 133 -4.98 -5.63 -4.93
C CYS A 133 -3.62 -5.97 -5.54
N TRP A 134 -2.54 -5.55 -4.89
CA TRP A 134 -1.17 -5.81 -5.31
C TRP A 134 -0.85 -7.30 -5.31
N ALA A 135 -1.31 -8.03 -4.30
CA ALA A 135 -1.23 -9.48 -4.22
C ALA A 135 -2.09 -10.19 -5.30
N ALA A 136 -3.17 -9.56 -5.75
CA ALA A 136 -4.07 -10.10 -6.77
C ALA A 136 -3.65 -9.79 -8.22
N ARG A 137 -2.48 -9.20 -8.45
CA ARG A 137 -2.01 -8.75 -9.78
C ARG A 137 -1.86 -9.87 -10.82
N ASP A 138 -1.62 -11.09 -10.36
CA ASP A 138 -1.42 -12.27 -11.22
C ASP A 138 -2.71 -13.08 -11.42
N THR A 139 -3.84 -12.58 -10.90
CA THR A 139 -5.14 -13.23 -11.08
C THR A 139 -5.77 -12.88 -12.44
N PRO A 140 -6.73 -13.69 -12.94
CA PRO A 140 -7.47 -13.37 -14.16
C PRO A 140 -8.27 -12.05 -14.08
N LEU A 141 -8.53 -11.55 -12.87
CA LEU A 141 -9.25 -10.30 -12.60
C LEU A 141 -8.30 -9.14 -12.24
N SER A 142 -7.02 -9.22 -12.61
CA SER A 142 -6.02 -8.17 -12.33
C SER A 142 -6.41 -6.78 -12.86
N HIS A 143 -7.16 -6.71 -13.96
CA HIS A 143 -7.69 -5.43 -14.46
C HIS A 143 -8.68 -4.79 -13.48
N VAL A 144 -9.47 -5.59 -12.75
CA VAL A 144 -10.38 -5.11 -11.70
C VAL A 144 -9.57 -4.67 -10.48
N ALA A 145 -8.54 -5.42 -10.10
CA ALA A 145 -7.65 -5.02 -9.01
C ALA A 145 -6.99 -3.66 -9.29
N LYS A 146 -6.58 -3.40 -10.54
CA LYS A 146 -6.05 -2.09 -10.97
C LYS A 146 -7.07 -0.96 -10.88
N GLN A 147 -8.34 -1.22 -11.18
CA GLN A 147 -9.41 -0.23 -10.99
C GLN A 147 -9.60 0.10 -9.51
N VAL A 148 -9.53 -0.91 -8.63
CA VAL A 148 -9.58 -0.70 -7.19
C VAL A 148 -8.36 0.09 -6.71
N GLN A 149 -7.14 -0.22 -7.18
CA GLN A 149 -5.94 0.58 -6.87
C GLN A 149 -6.12 2.05 -7.26
N ALA A 150 -6.63 2.34 -8.47
CA ALA A 150 -6.88 3.72 -8.90
C ALA A 150 -7.91 4.44 -8.01
N ALA A 151 -8.97 3.73 -7.58
CA ALA A 151 -9.95 4.25 -6.64
C ALA A 151 -9.33 4.51 -5.26
N VAL A 152 -8.44 3.63 -4.79
CA VAL A 152 -7.68 3.81 -3.54
C VAL A 152 -6.81 5.07 -3.61
N ILE A 153 -6.06 5.27 -4.69
CA ILE A 153 -5.20 6.45 -4.85
C ILE A 153 -6.03 7.74 -4.83
N THR A 154 -7.15 7.75 -5.54
CA THR A 154 -8.08 8.90 -5.54
C THR A 154 -8.60 9.21 -4.14
N ASN A 155 -9.08 8.19 -3.41
CA ASN A 155 -9.60 8.38 -2.05
C ASN A 155 -8.51 8.77 -1.05
N LEU A 156 -7.28 8.27 -1.22
CA LEU A 156 -6.15 8.64 -0.39
C LEU A 156 -5.78 10.11 -0.61
N ALA A 157 -5.72 10.57 -1.86
CA ALA A 157 -5.52 11.99 -2.17
C ALA A 157 -6.62 12.86 -1.53
N THR A 158 -7.90 12.48 -1.69
CA THR A 158 -9.03 13.17 -1.03
C THR A 158 -8.89 13.19 0.49
N ALA A 159 -8.40 12.11 1.12
CA ALA A 159 -8.19 12.07 2.56
C ALA A 159 -7.08 12.99 3.06
N LEU A 160 -6.07 13.25 2.23
CA LEU A 160 -5.01 14.21 2.54
C LEU A 160 -5.44 15.65 2.28
N GLU A 161 -6.24 15.89 1.23
CA GLU A 161 -6.73 17.22 0.87
C GLU A 161 -7.87 17.71 1.76
N GLN A 162 -8.75 16.80 2.18
CA GLN A 162 -9.97 17.10 2.94
C GLN A 162 -10.06 16.25 4.22
N PRO A 163 -9.08 16.37 5.15
CA PRO A 163 -9.03 15.56 6.36
C PRO A 163 -10.27 15.73 7.27
N GLU A 164 -10.96 16.88 7.19
CA GLU A 164 -12.17 17.18 7.95
C GLU A 164 -13.37 16.27 7.62
N LEU A 165 -13.35 15.58 6.47
CA LEU A 165 -14.34 14.55 6.13
C LEU A 165 -14.28 13.37 7.11
N TYR A 166 -13.10 13.09 7.67
CA TYR A 166 -12.82 11.93 8.52
C TYR A 166 -12.68 12.36 9.98
N ARG A 167 -13.81 12.73 10.60
CA ARG A 167 -13.84 13.29 11.96
C ARG A 167 -13.08 12.44 12.98
N GLY A 168 -12.18 13.08 13.71
CA GLY A 168 -11.37 12.43 14.76
C GLY A 168 -10.21 11.59 14.23
N GLN A 169 -9.97 11.59 12.92
CA GLN A 169 -8.83 10.93 12.29
C GLN A 169 -7.76 11.92 11.86
N TYR A 170 -6.56 11.40 11.59
CA TYR A 170 -5.39 12.15 11.14
C TYR A 170 -4.76 11.42 9.94
N PRO A 171 -5.34 11.55 8.73
CA PRO A 171 -4.90 10.79 7.56
C PRO A 171 -3.43 11.01 7.19
N ASP A 172 -2.96 12.24 7.29
CA ASP A 172 -1.57 12.65 7.12
C ASP A 172 -0.62 11.87 8.04
N ARG A 173 -0.95 11.80 9.33
CA ARG A 173 -0.16 11.08 10.33
C ARG A 173 -0.20 9.57 10.09
N GLN A 174 -1.36 9.03 9.71
CA GLN A 174 -1.49 7.60 9.37
C GLN A 174 -0.60 7.25 8.17
N LEU A 175 -0.63 8.05 7.10
CA LEU A 175 0.20 7.82 5.92
C LEU A 175 1.69 7.96 6.25
N CYS A 176 2.07 9.01 6.97
CA CYS A 176 3.46 9.22 7.40
C CYS A 176 3.99 8.03 8.21
N GLN A 177 3.19 7.46 9.11
CA GLN A 177 3.56 6.26 9.88
C GLN A 177 3.74 5.02 8.99
N ILE A 178 2.88 4.84 7.99
CA ILE A 178 2.99 3.72 7.04
C ILE A 178 4.26 3.88 6.21
N LEU A 179 4.50 5.05 5.63
CA LEU A 179 5.69 5.31 4.82
C LEU A 179 6.97 5.16 5.64
N LEU A 180 7.03 5.76 6.83
CA LEU A 180 8.21 5.68 7.70
C LEU A 180 8.54 4.23 8.10
N LYS A 181 7.54 3.37 8.21
CA LYS A 181 7.73 1.97 8.66
C LYS A 181 7.95 1.00 7.50
N GLU A 182 7.29 1.19 6.36
CA GLU A 182 7.12 0.13 5.34
C GLU A 182 7.65 0.51 3.95
N LEU A 183 7.96 1.78 3.68
CA LEU A 183 8.51 2.22 2.38
C LEU A 183 9.93 1.67 2.15
N GLY A 184 10.14 0.92 1.07
CA GLY A 184 11.41 0.19 0.82
C GLY A 184 11.44 -1.22 1.41
N GLN A 185 10.57 -1.52 2.40
CA GLN A 185 10.40 -2.87 2.95
C GLN A 185 9.26 -3.65 2.28
N LYS A 186 8.20 -2.95 1.85
CA LYS A 186 7.00 -3.55 1.28
C LYS A 186 6.71 -2.97 -0.09
N SER A 187 6.87 -3.78 -1.14
CA SER A 187 6.69 -3.35 -2.53
C SER A 187 5.30 -2.77 -2.83
N ALA A 188 4.25 -3.26 -2.16
CA ALA A 188 2.91 -2.68 -2.30
C ALA A 188 2.81 -1.24 -1.75
N VAL A 189 3.53 -0.93 -0.67
CA VAL A 189 3.58 0.43 -0.08
C VAL A 189 4.44 1.34 -0.96
N GLU A 190 5.53 0.82 -1.50
CA GLU A 190 6.36 1.55 -2.46
C GLU A 190 5.55 1.94 -3.72
N GLU A 191 4.85 0.98 -4.33
CA GLU A 191 4.00 1.24 -5.50
C GLU A 191 2.86 2.22 -5.17
N LEU A 192 2.21 2.07 -4.01
CA LEU A 192 1.18 3.01 -3.52
C LEU A 192 1.74 4.42 -3.37
N ALA A 193 2.94 4.58 -2.81
CA ALA A 193 3.56 5.88 -2.61
C ALA A 193 3.89 6.54 -3.95
N TYR A 194 4.45 5.81 -4.91
CA TYR A 194 4.74 6.33 -6.24
C TYR A 194 3.47 6.73 -7.00
N GLU A 195 2.43 5.90 -6.98
CA GLU A 195 1.17 6.21 -7.66
C GLU A 195 0.45 7.40 -7.01
N LEU A 196 0.52 7.56 -5.68
CA LEU A 196 -0.01 8.74 -4.99
C LEU A 196 0.73 10.00 -5.41
N ILE A 197 2.07 9.99 -5.40
CA ILE A 197 2.87 11.15 -5.79
C ILE A 197 2.60 11.54 -7.24
N LYS A 198 2.56 10.56 -8.13
CA LYS A 198 2.22 10.79 -9.53
C LYS A 198 0.83 11.40 -9.67
N HIS A 199 -0.17 10.89 -8.95
CA HIS A 199 -1.52 11.45 -8.96
C HIS A 199 -1.54 12.91 -8.49
N LEU A 200 -0.86 13.23 -7.39
CA LEU A 200 -0.79 14.60 -6.85
C LEU A 200 -0.08 15.58 -7.79
N ASP A 201 1.00 15.14 -8.45
CA ASP A 201 1.73 15.91 -9.47
C ASP A 201 0.86 16.16 -10.71
N GLU A 202 0.15 15.14 -11.20
CA GLU A 202 -0.78 15.27 -12.32
C GLU A 202 -1.93 16.25 -12.05
N GLN A 203 -2.38 16.36 -10.78
CA GLN A 203 -3.37 17.37 -10.36
C GLN A 203 -2.77 18.77 -10.17
N GLY A 204 -1.45 18.93 -10.25
CA GLY A 204 -0.75 20.20 -10.04
C GLY A 204 -0.84 20.72 -8.61
N THR A 205 -1.08 19.83 -7.64
CA THR A 205 -1.15 20.16 -6.22
C THR A 205 0.25 20.30 -5.64
N THR A 206 0.44 21.08 -4.57
CA THR A 206 1.71 21.10 -3.84
C THR A 206 1.83 19.84 -2.97
N PRO A 207 3.05 19.29 -2.79
CA PRO A 207 3.22 18.13 -1.92
C PRO A 207 2.60 18.35 -0.54
N PRO A 208 1.81 17.40 -0.01
CA PRO A 208 1.23 17.48 1.33
C PRO A 208 2.31 17.69 2.41
N PRO A 209 2.05 18.46 3.48
CA PRO A 209 3.01 18.73 4.56
C PRO A 209 3.58 17.49 5.25
N LEU A 210 2.88 16.35 5.17
CA LEU A 210 3.37 15.07 5.69
C LEU A 210 4.72 14.67 5.07
N PHE A 211 5.02 15.10 3.84
CA PHE A 211 6.29 14.80 3.19
C PHE A 211 7.43 15.69 3.72
N ASP A 212 7.16 16.91 4.21
CA ASP A 212 8.17 17.66 4.98
C ASP A 212 8.41 16.95 6.33
N GLN A 213 7.35 16.50 7.01
CA GLN A 213 7.48 15.77 8.27
C GLN A 213 8.25 14.46 8.14
N LEU A 214 7.97 13.66 7.10
CA LEU A 214 8.61 12.37 6.89
C LEU A 214 10.13 12.51 6.72
N ILE A 215 10.59 13.50 5.94
CA ILE A 215 12.03 13.72 5.76
C ILE A 215 12.69 14.27 7.02
N ASP A 216 11.98 15.10 7.80
CA ASP A 216 12.46 15.60 9.09
C ASP A 216 12.67 14.45 10.09
N ASP A 217 11.72 13.51 10.14
CA ASP A 217 11.79 12.36 11.03
C ASP A 217 12.88 11.36 10.60
N VAL A 218 13.08 11.16 9.29
CA VAL A 218 14.23 10.40 8.75
C VAL A 218 15.55 11.07 9.11
N THR A 219 15.65 12.40 8.93
CA THR A 219 16.88 13.16 9.24
C THR A 219 17.23 13.04 10.72
N LYS A 220 16.26 13.20 11.62
CA LYS A 220 16.47 13.04 13.07
C LYS A 220 16.95 11.63 13.44
N GLN A 221 16.42 10.59 12.79
CA GLN A 221 16.84 9.22 13.05
C GLN A 221 18.26 8.94 12.53
N LEU A 222 18.61 9.49 11.36
CA LEU A 222 19.96 9.39 10.81
C LEU A 222 20.99 10.16 11.64
N ASP A 223 20.65 11.34 12.16
CA ASP A 223 21.52 12.12 13.06
C ASP A 223 21.83 11.37 14.36
N GLN A 224 20.94 10.50 14.79
CA GLN A 224 21.12 9.63 15.97
C GLN A 224 21.80 8.30 15.64
N SER A 225 21.94 7.98 14.36
CA SER A 225 22.51 6.72 13.90
C SER A 225 24.04 6.76 13.88
N SER A 226 24.67 5.64 14.24
CA SER A 226 26.11 5.42 14.03
C SER A 226 26.32 4.82 12.65
N LEU A 227 27.43 5.13 11.97
CA LEU A 227 27.79 4.54 10.67
C LEU A 227 27.78 3.00 10.68
N MET A 228 28.04 2.39 11.84
CA MET A 228 28.06 0.93 12.03
C MET A 228 26.67 0.32 12.27
N ALA A 229 25.64 1.15 12.45
CA ALA A 229 24.27 0.75 12.79
C ALA A 229 23.23 1.56 11.99
N VAL A 230 23.61 2.04 10.79
CA VAL A 230 22.69 2.77 9.93
C VAL A 230 21.56 1.84 9.54
N ASP A 231 20.33 2.27 9.80
CA ASP A 231 19.15 1.63 9.28
C ASP A 231 19.02 2.00 7.79
N TYR A 232 19.33 1.04 6.91
CA TYR A 232 19.31 1.25 5.46
C TYR A 232 17.90 1.54 4.93
N HIS A 233 16.86 1.16 5.68
CA HIS A 233 15.48 1.55 5.37
C HIS A 233 15.31 3.08 5.31
N LEU A 234 16.03 3.84 6.14
CA LEU A 234 16.01 5.30 6.09
C LEU A 234 16.61 5.85 4.80
N VAL A 235 17.55 5.12 4.20
CA VAL A 235 18.15 5.46 2.90
C VAL A 235 17.15 5.22 1.78
N ASP A 236 16.37 4.14 1.83
CA ASP A 236 15.31 3.85 0.86
C ASP A 236 14.26 4.98 0.82
N ILE A 237 13.91 5.55 1.98
CA ILE A 237 13.02 6.72 2.05
C ILE A 237 13.67 7.94 1.39
N ILE A 238 14.97 8.17 1.56
CA ILE A 238 15.68 9.28 0.88
C ILE A 238 15.72 9.04 -0.64
N GLU A 239 15.97 7.80 -1.07
CA GLU A 239 15.95 7.41 -2.48
C GLU A 239 14.58 7.65 -3.12
N PHE A 240 13.49 7.36 -2.41
CA PHE A 240 12.14 7.69 -2.85
C PHE A 240 11.95 9.19 -3.14
N TYR A 241 12.47 10.08 -2.29
CA TYR A 241 12.42 11.54 -2.55
C TYR A 241 13.27 11.92 -3.75
N ALA A 242 14.46 11.34 -3.88
CA ALA A 242 15.37 11.61 -4.99
C ALA A 242 14.82 11.11 -6.33
N SER A 243 13.97 10.09 -6.31
CA SER A 243 13.39 9.46 -7.50
C SER A 243 12.22 10.24 -8.11
N SER A 244 11.70 11.25 -7.40
CA SER A 244 10.56 12.06 -7.86
C SER A 244 10.91 13.55 -7.91
N PRO A 245 10.87 14.20 -9.08
CA PRO A 245 11.02 15.66 -9.19
C PRO A 245 10.02 16.44 -8.34
N TYR A 246 8.82 15.88 -8.13
CA TYR A 246 7.77 16.46 -7.32
C TYR A 246 8.20 16.63 -5.85
N LEU A 247 8.94 15.66 -5.32
CA LEU A 247 9.46 15.68 -3.95
C LEU A 247 10.88 16.24 -3.83
N ALA A 248 11.64 16.31 -4.92
CA ALA A 248 13.03 16.75 -4.92
C ALA A 248 13.25 18.13 -4.28
N ASN A 249 12.29 19.05 -4.46
CA ASN A 249 12.35 20.36 -3.82
C ASN A 249 12.33 20.30 -2.28
N ILE A 250 11.64 19.32 -1.70
CA ILE A 250 11.62 19.11 -0.25
C ILE A 250 13.01 18.65 0.22
N LEU A 251 13.63 17.73 -0.51
CA LEU A 251 14.95 17.18 -0.16
C LEU A 251 16.06 18.25 -0.15
N VAL A 252 15.97 19.25 -1.03
CA VAL A 252 16.98 20.32 -1.15
C VAL A 252 16.75 21.45 -0.15
N ARG A 253 15.56 21.54 0.47
CA ARG A 253 15.30 22.54 1.51
C ARG A 253 16.23 22.27 2.70
N THR A 254 17.09 23.23 2.98
CA THR A 254 17.93 23.16 4.17
C THR A 254 17.03 23.38 5.40
N PRO A 255 17.08 22.52 6.43
CA PRO A 255 16.30 22.73 7.64
C PRO A 255 16.62 24.11 8.23
N GLU A 256 15.58 24.84 8.65
CA GLU A 256 15.64 26.25 9.08
C GLU A 256 16.69 26.53 10.18
N SER A 257 17.05 25.50 10.96
CA SER A 257 18.11 25.57 11.98
C SER A 257 19.46 26.03 11.43
N LYS A 258 19.82 25.69 10.19
CA LYS A 258 21.08 26.15 9.55
C LYS A 258 20.95 27.54 8.90
N GLN A 259 19.75 27.97 8.54
CA GLN A 259 19.53 29.31 7.98
C GLN A 259 19.68 30.40 9.06
N ASN A 260 19.22 30.12 10.28
CA ASN A 260 19.41 31.03 11.42
C ASN A 260 20.87 31.10 11.87
N GLU A 261 21.64 30.01 11.84
CA GLU A 261 23.09 30.05 12.12
C GLU A 261 23.88 30.86 11.08
N LEU A 262 23.52 30.75 9.80
CA LEU A 262 24.12 31.56 8.72
C LEU A 262 23.79 33.06 8.87
N HIS A 263 22.55 33.41 9.24
CA HIS A 263 22.17 34.80 9.49
C HIS A 263 22.84 35.39 10.74
N VAL A 264 23.06 34.59 11.79
CA VAL A 264 23.79 35.03 12.98
C VAL A 264 25.28 35.23 12.66
N LEU A 265 25.91 34.34 11.89
CA LEU A 265 27.32 34.48 11.51
C LEU A 265 27.58 35.70 10.61
N ILE A 266 26.65 36.04 9.71
CA ILE A 266 26.76 37.23 8.85
C ILE A 266 26.58 38.53 9.66
N ASN A 267 25.77 38.52 10.72
CA ASN A 267 25.53 39.69 11.57
C ASN A 267 26.57 39.88 12.69
N VAL A 268 27.39 38.87 13.01
CA VAL A 268 28.50 38.99 13.97
C VAL A 268 29.79 39.52 13.32
N GLN A 269 29.84 39.60 11.98
CA GLN A 269 30.98 40.15 11.21
C GLN A 269 30.76 41.58 10.68
N ARG A 270 29.74 42.30 11.16
CA ARG A 270 29.53 43.75 10.91
C ARG A 270 29.63 44.53 12.21
#